data_AF-A0A162CJA2-F1
#
_entry.id   AF-A0A162CJA2-F1
#
_cell.length_a   1.000
_cell.length_b   1.000
_cell.length_c   1.000
_cell.angle_alpha   90.00
_cell.angle_beta   90.00
_cell.angle_gamma   90.00
#
_symmetry.space_group_name_H-M   'P 1'
#
loop_
_entity.id
_entity.type
_entity.pdbx_description
1 polymer ?
#
loop_
_entity_poly.entity_id
_entity_poly.type
_entity_poly.pdbx_seq_one_letter_code
_entity_poly.pdbx_strand_id
1 'polypeptide(L)'
;KLRQSKTDIVPHTTTHLSFFSKLYFPNRIYQYFTDQSTNKEIDPNNQKEKLKEVLEILEDAPRNPPLMDFITIKSTLPGFVSYRLVDKDKNGQVQEYLGSSFIQALCETLSEEYFEKKEKGRKHMELEGLLRSVQLKINEVSERIDWWQTMQWEACLRKYIRFRECKAKDINVEFRN
;
A
#
# COMPACT_ATOMS: atom_id res chain seq x y z
N LYS A 1 10.15 9.44 31.48
CA LYS A 1 8.71 9.07 31.58
C LYS A 1 7.95 9.76 30.45
N LEU A 2 7.75 9.08 29.32
CA LEU A 2 6.96 9.59 28.17
C LEU A 2 5.56 8.97 28.25
N ARG A 3 4.52 9.82 28.29
CA ARG A 3 3.11 9.41 28.35
C ARG A 3 2.64 8.94 26.96
N GLN A 4 2.21 7.68 26.85
CA GLN A 4 1.48 7.18 25.69
C GLN A 4 0.11 7.88 25.59
N SER A 5 -0.22 8.33 24.38
CA SER A 5 -1.53 8.84 24.01
C SER A 5 -2.54 7.69 23.94
N LYS A 6 -3.65 7.80 24.68
CA LYS A 6 -4.81 6.91 24.58
C LYS A 6 -5.54 7.17 23.27
N THR A 7 -5.47 6.24 22.33
CA THR A 7 -6.47 6.11 21.27
C THR A 7 -7.21 4.81 21.49
N ASP A 8 -8.49 4.91 21.84
CA ASP A 8 -9.44 3.81 22.10
C ASP A 8 -9.78 3.04 20.81
N ILE A 9 -8.77 2.45 20.16
CA ILE A 9 -8.98 1.57 19.02
C ILE A 9 -8.72 0.14 19.48
N VAL A 10 -9.80 -0.55 19.82
CA VAL A 10 -9.80 -1.97 20.12
C VAL A 10 -9.56 -2.73 18.80
N PRO A 11 -8.56 -3.62 18.71
CA PRO A 11 -8.38 -4.45 17.53
C PRO A 11 -9.45 -5.55 17.50
N HIS A 12 -10.19 -5.66 16.38
CA HIS A 12 -11.03 -6.82 16.12
C HIS A 12 -10.18 -8.03 15.73
N THR A 13 -10.43 -9.15 16.40
CA THR A 13 -9.89 -10.47 16.08
C THR A 13 -10.55 -11.02 14.82
N THR A 14 -9.86 -10.94 13.69
CA THR A 14 -10.25 -11.71 12.50
C THR A 14 -9.08 -12.58 12.05
N THR A 15 -9.20 -13.86 12.38
CA THR A 15 -8.28 -14.93 12.03
C THR A 15 -8.46 -15.26 10.54
N HIS A 16 -7.59 -14.74 9.68
CA HIS A 16 -7.33 -15.35 8.37
C HIS A 16 -5.82 -15.46 8.18
N LEU A 17 -5.33 -16.68 8.31
CA LEU A 17 -3.95 -17.05 8.04
C LEU A 17 -3.63 -16.75 6.57
N SER A 18 -2.85 -15.69 6.33
CA SER A 18 -2.31 -15.38 5.02
C SER A 18 -0.97 -16.09 4.79
N PHE A 19 -0.71 -16.42 3.53
CA PHE A 19 0.40 -17.21 2.98
C PHE A 19 1.83 -16.72 3.35
N PHE A 20 1.96 -15.57 4.01
CA PHE A 20 3.21 -14.85 4.23
C PHE A 20 3.90 -15.14 5.57
N SER A 21 3.41 -16.08 6.38
CA SER A 21 4.01 -16.44 7.68
C SER A 21 5.38 -17.15 7.58
N LYS A 22 5.92 -17.34 6.38
CA LYS A 22 7.13 -18.15 6.14
C LYS A 22 8.41 -17.38 5.82
N LEU A 23 8.44 -16.06 5.86
CA LEU A 23 9.62 -15.32 5.41
C LEU A 23 10.19 -14.35 6.45
N TYR A 24 11.44 -14.68 6.82
CA TYR A 24 12.50 -13.89 7.49
C TYR A 24 12.59 -13.91 9.02
N PHE A 25 13.53 -14.72 9.51
CA PHE A 25 14.22 -14.52 10.79
C PHE A 25 15.40 -13.55 10.59
N PRO A 26 15.63 -12.57 11.47
CA PRO A 26 16.79 -11.68 11.38
C PRO A 26 18.11 -12.41 11.66
N ASN A 27 19.16 -12.08 10.90
CA ASN A 27 20.52 -12.65 10.95
C ASN A 27 21.17 -12.70 12.35
N ARG A 28 20.70 -11.90 13.32
CA ARG A 28 21.19 -11.95 14.71
C ARG A 28 20.81 -13.24 15.45
N ILE A 29 19.74 -13.91 15.04
CA ILE A 29 19.31 -15.18 15.65
C ILE A 29 20.25 -16.31 15.23
N TYR A 30 20.73 -16.30 13.98
CA TYR A 30 21.71 -17.28 13.50
C TYR A 30 23.02 -17.24 14.30
N GLN A 31 23.51 -16.06 14.70
CA GLN A 31 24.74 -15.94 15.50
C GLN A 31 24.64 -16.61 16.87
N TYR A 32 23.49 -16.52 17.56
CA TYR A 32 23.28 -17.19 18.85
C TYR A 32 23.32 -18.73 18.74
N PHE A 33 22.88 -19.29 17.62
CA PHE A 33 22.94 -20.75 17.39
C PHE A 33 24.30 -21.22 16.85
N THR A 34 25.05 -20.36 16.15
CA THR A 34 26.37 -20.74 15.61
C THR A 34 27.53 -20.58 16.59
N ASP A 35 27.39 -19.72 17.61
CA ASP A 35 28.43 -19.54 18.65
C ASP A 35 28.59 -20.74 19.59
N GLN A 36 27.67 -21.73 19.56
CA GLN A 36 27.82 -22.99 20.30
C GLN A 36 28.90 -23.92 19.72
N SER A 37 29.47 -23.61 18.56
CA SER A 37 30.48 -24.45 17.89
C SER A 37 31.91 -24.24 18.37
N THR A 38 32.18 -23.22 19.20
CA THR A 38 33.53 -23.00 19.76
C THR A 38 33.56 -23.29 21.25
N ASN A 39 34.20 -24.41 21.59
CA ASN A 39 34.46 -24.89 22.94
C ASN A 39 35.02 -23.80 23.87
N LYS A 40 34.16 -23.25 24.72
CA LYS A 40 34.48 -22.83 26.08
C LYS A 40 33.31 -23.27 26.95
N GLU A 41 33.57 -23.83 28.12
CA GLU A 41 32.53 -24.17 29.09
C GLU A 41 31.80 -22.88 29.47
N ILE A 42 30.61 -22.68 28.91
CA ILE A 42 29.78 -21.52 29.20
C ILE A 42 28.82 -21.92 30.32
N ASP A 43 28.86 -21.17 31.42
CA ASP A 43 27.96 -21.34 32.56
C ASP A 43 26.48 -21.28 32.11
N PRO A 44 25.69 -22.35 32.31
CA PRO A 44 24.29 -22.43 31.87
C PRO A 44 23.39 -21.38 32.51
N ASN A 45 23.75 -20.83 33.69
CA ASN A 45 22.98 -19.74 34.30
C ASN A 45 23.15 -18.41 33.54
N ASN A 46 24.35 -18.15 33.02
CA ASN A 46 24.68 -16.93 32.28
C ASN A 46 24.04 -16.94 30.86
N GLN A 47 23.82 -18.12 30.28
CA GLN A 47 23.04 -18.28 29.05
C GLN A 47 21.55 -18.02 29.26
N LYS A 48 20.98 -18.46 30.38
CA LYS A 48 19.56 -18.28 30.70
C LYS A 48 19.18 -16.80 30.84
N GLU A 49 20.03 -16.01 31.50
CA GLU A 49 19.81 -14.58 31.65
C GLU A 49 19.94 -13.83 30.32
N LYS A 50 20.96 -14.13 29.51
CA LYS A 50 21.10 -13.57 28.15
C LYS A 50 19.96 -13.95 27.23
N LEU A 51 19.47 -15.19 27.30
CA LEU A 51 18.33 -15.64 26.52
C LEU A 51 17.06 -14.89 26.93
N LYS A 52 16.87 -14.67 28.23
CA LYS A 52 15.74 -13.91 28.78
C LYS A 52 15.80 -12.44 28.35
N GLU A 53 16.98 -11.83 28.38
CA GLU A 53 17.20 -10.45 27.92
C GLU A 53 16.91 -10.31 26.41
N VAL A 54 17.35 -11.27 25.59
CA VAL A 54 17.03 -11.30 24.15
C VAL A 54 15.55 -11.52 23.89
N LEU A 55 14.87 -12.37 24.67
CA LEU A 55 13.43 -12.61 24.58
C LEU A 55 12.63 -11.37 24.99
N GLU A 56 13.01 -10.68 26.07
CA GLU A 56 12.39 -9.43 26.50
C GLU A 56 12.55 -8.35 25.42
N ILE A 57 13.74 -8.18 24.83
CA ILE A 57 13.97 -7.25 23.70
C ILE A 57 13.11 -7.60 22.47
N LEU A 58 12.85 -8.89 22.24
CA LEU A 58 12.03 -9.38 21.12
C LEU A 58 10.52 -9.26 21.38
N GLU A 59 10.09 -9.21 22.64
CA GLU A 59 8.69 -8.95 23.03
C GLU A 59 8.38 -7.45 23.05
N ASP A 60 9.36 -6.60 23.44
CA ASP A 60 9.18 -5.15 23.60
C ASP A 60 9.30 -4.35 22.30
N ALA A 61 9.90 -4.91 21.25
CA ALA A 61 9.88 -4.30 19.93
C ALA A 61 8.47 -4.46 19.33
N PRO A 62 7.75 -3.38 18.94
CA PRO A 62 6.50 -3.51 18.23
C PRO A 62 6.78 -4.24 16.91
N ARG A 63 6.51 -5.55 16.89
CA ARG A 63 6.67 -6.41 15.72
C ARG A 63 5.63 -6.00 14.70
N ASN A 64 5.90 -4.91 13.98
CA ASN A 64 5.22 -4.67 12.73
C ASN A 64 5.51 -5.89 11.83
N PRO A 65 4.48 -6.58 11.31
CA PRO A 65 4.66 -7.60 10.30
C PRO A 65 5.57 -7.06 9.19
N PRO A 66 6.42 -7.91 8.59
CA PRO A 66 7.38 -7.49 7.58
C PRO A 66 6.73 -6.87 6.33
N LEU A 67 5.43 -7.12 6.11
CA LEU A 67 4.62 -6.48 5.07
C LEU A 67 3.43 -5.75 5.71
N MET A 68 3.63 -4.46 5.98
CA MET A 68 2.56 -3.53 6.38
C MET A 68 2.68 -2.26 5.52
N ASP A 69 1.57 -1.52 5.42
CA ASP A 69 1.51 -0.22 4.74
C ASP A 69 1.78 -0.28 3.23
N PHE A 70 1.50 -1.43 2.62
CA PHE A 70 1.49 -1.61 1.17
C PHE A 70 0.08 -1.48 0.60
N ILE A 71 -0.01 -0.90 -0.59
CA ILE A 71 -1.20 -0.98 -1.44
C ILE A 71 -0.76 -1.30 -2.86
N THR A 72 -1.44 -2.26 -3.48
CA THR A 72 -1.28 -2.58 -4.89
C THR A 72 -2.60 -2.29 -5.59
N ILE A 73 -2.55 -1.52 -6.68
CA ILE A 73 -3.71 -1.24 -7.52
C ILE A 73 -3.39 -1.80 -8.90
N LYS A 74 -4.23 -2.71 -9.37
CA LYS A 74 -4.10 -3.42 -10.65
C LYS A 74 -5.20 -2.93 -11.57
N SER A 75 -4.88 -2.72 -12.84
CA SER A 75 -5.82 -2.22 -13.83
C SER A 75 -7.02 -3.14 -14.08
N THR A 76 -6.83 -4.44 -13.87
CA THR A 76 -7.84 -5.49 -14.05
C THR A 76 -7.60 -6.65 -13.09
N LEU A 77 -8.56 -7.57 -13.00
CA LEU A 77 -8.43 -8.81 -12.24
C LEU A 77 -7.36 -9.75 -12.85
N PRO A 78 -6.62 -10.52 -12.04
CA PRO A 78 -5.70 -11.54 -12.53
C PRO A 78 -6.38 -12.51 -13.51
N GLY A 79 -5.76 -12.70 -14.68
CA GLY A 79 -6.31 -13.53 -15.75
C GLY A 79 -7.26 -12.80 -16.71
N PHE A 80 -7.57 -11.52 -16.47
CA PHE A 80 -8.40 -10.71 -17.36
C PHE A 80 -7.55 -9.73 -18.18
N VAL A 81 -8.13 -9.26 -19.30
CA VAL A 81 -7.48 -8.29 -20.19
C VAL A 81 -7.56 -6.89 -19.57
N SER A 82 -6.50 -6.11 -19.77
CA SER A 82 -6.50 -4.67 -19.49
C SER A 82 -6.54 -3.92 -20.81
N TYR A 83 -7.59 -3.14 -21.02
CA TYR A 83 -7.84 -2.48 -22.28
C TYR A 83 -7.06 -1.17 -22.41
N ARG A 84 -6.61 -0.93 -23.64
CA ARG A 84 -6.01 0.33 -24.08
C ARG A 84 -6.85 0.89 -25.21
N LEU A 85 -7.29 2.12 -25.04
CA LEU A 85 -8.11 2.84 -26.00
C LEU A 85 -7.26 3.38 -27.15
N VAL A 86 -7.85 3.29 -28.33
CA VAL A 86 -7.33 3.80 -29.60
C VAL A 86 -8.48 4.49 -30.32
N ASP A 87 -8.21 5.71 -30.78
CA ASP A 87 -9.10 6.41 -31.69
C ASP A 87 -8.88 5.89 -33.11
N LYS A 88 -9.98 5.58 -33.80
CA LYS A 88 -9.95 5.01 -35.14
C LYS A 88 -10.75 5.88 -36.07
N ASP A 89 -10.22 6.08 -37.28
CA ASP A 89 -10.93 6.78 -38.33
C ASP A 89 -12.14 5.97 -38.83
N LYS A 90 -12.94 6.59 -39.72
CA LYS A 90 -14.11 5.94 -40.34
C LYS A 90 -13.77 4.69 -41.15
N ASN A 91 -12.50 4.50 -41.50
CA ASN A 91 -11.99 3.35 -42.26
C ASN A 91 -11.38 2.28 -41.34
N GLY A 92 -11.44 2.46 -40.02
CA GLY A 92 -10.90 1.54 -39.01
C GLY A 92 -9.39 1.64 -38.79
N GLN A 93 -8.71 2.61 -39.41
CA GLN A 93 -7.29 2.88 -39.18
C GLN A 93 -7.08 3.63 -37.88
N VAL A 94 -6.02 3.27 -37.14
CA VAL A 94 -5.69 3.93 -35.87
C VAL A 94 -5.18 5.34 -36.16
N GLN A 95 -5.91 6.34 -35.68
CA GLN A 95 -5.54 7.74 -35.77
C GLN A 95 -4.71 8.16 -34.55
N GLU A 96 -5.11 7.76 -33.34
CA GLU A 96 -4.43 8.15 -32.10
C GLU A 96 -4.51 7.05 -31.03
N TYR A 97 -3.46 6.95 -30.20
CA TYR A 97 -3.45 6.09 -29.02
C TYR A 97 -3.80 6.89 -27.76
N LEU A 98 -5.03 6.76 -27.27
CA LEU A 98 -5.53 7.51 -26.13
C LEU A 98 -4.95 7.00 -24.79
N GLY A 99 -4.49 5.76 -24.72
CA GLY A 99 -3.91 5.16 -23.50
C GLY A 99 -4.85 4.19 -22.78
N SER A 100 -4.49 3.75 -21.57
CA SER A 100 -5.27 2.74 -20.84
C SER A 100 -6.51 3.37 -20.21
N SER A 101 -7.66 2.69 -20.32
CA SER A 101 -8.91 3.09 -19.65
C SER A 101 -8.70 3.30 -18.14
N PHE A 102 -7.91 2.41 -17.51
CA PHE A 102 -7.57 2.50 -16.10
C PHE A 102 -6.75 3.75 -15.77
N ILE A 103 -5.69 4.04 -16.54
CA ILE A 103 -4.82 5.20 -16.28
C ILE A 103 -5.56 6.51 -16.56
N GLN A 104 -6.36 6.58 -17.63
CA GLN A 104 -7.20 7.74 -17.92
C GLN A 104 -8.16 8.02 -16.75
N ALA A 105 -8.94 7.02 -16.33
CA ALA A 105 -9.87 7.14 -15.22
C ALA A 105 -9.18 7.54 -13.90
N LEU A 106 -7.97 7.00 -13.65
CA LEU A 106 -7.18 7.35 -12.47
C LEU A 106 -6.75 8.82 -12.51
N CYS A 107 -6.16 9.28 -13.61
CA CYS A 107 -5.71 10.65 -13.75
C CYS A 107 -6.87 11.66 -13.69
N GLU A 108 -7.98 11.34 -14.35
CA GLU A 108 -9.18 12.17 -14.34
C GLU A 108 -9.75 12.30 -12.91
N THR A 109 -9.91 11.17 -12.21
CA THR A 109 -10.37 11.17 -10.81
C THR A 109 -9.45 11.97 -9.89
N LEU A 110 -8.13 11.84 -10.06
CA LEU A 110 -7.16 12.61 -9.28
C LEU A 110 -7.24 14.10 -9.61
N SER A 111 -7.48 14.44 -10.88
CA SER A 111 -7.61 15.84 -11.31
C SER A 111 -8.83 16.52 -10.72
N GLU A 112 -10.00 15.87 -10.82
CA GLU A 112 -11.24 16.33 -10.20
C GLU A 112 -11.11 16.46 -8.68
N GLU A 113 -10.39 15.52 -8.05
CA GLU A 113 -10.23 15.51 -6.60
C GLU A 113 -9.26 16.57 -6.08
N TYR A 114 -8.20 16.91 -6.82
CA TYR A 114 -7.09 17.69 -6.26
C TYR A 114 -6.79 19.00 -7.00
N PHE A 115 -7.13 19.12 -8.27
CA PHE A 115 -6.85 20.32 -9.06
C PHE A 115 -8.11 21.16 -9.34
N GLU A 116 -9.28 20.54 -9.38
CA GLU A 116 -10.53 21.26 -9.61
C GLU A 116 -11.06 21.99 -8.38
N LYS A 117 -11.77 23.10 -8.63
CA LYS A 117 -12.28 23.97 -7.58
C LYS A 117 -13.43 23.29 -6.83
N LYS A 118 -13.15 22.82 -5.62
CA LYS A 118 -14.17 22.21 -4.76
C LYS A 118 -15.11 23.21 -4.13
N GLU A 119 -16.33 22.75 -3.87
CA GLU A 119 -17.27 23.43 -2.99
C GLU A 119 -16.65 23.67 -1.61
N LYS A 120 -16.91 24.87 -1.05
CA LYS A 120 -16.38 25.27 0.26
C LYS A 120 -16.82 24.26 1.31
N GLY A 121 -15.84 23.65 2.00
CA GLY A 121 -16.07 22.74 3.13
C GLY A 121 -16.07 21.25 2.77
N ARG A 122 -15.99 20.88 1.49
CA ARG A 122 -15.85 19.47 1.09
C ARG A 122 -14.45 18.95 1.44
N LYS A 123 -14.38 17.90 2.26
CA LYS A 123 -13.11 17.21 2.59
C LYS A 123 -12.66 16.36 1.42
N HIS A 124 -11.33 16.21 1.25
CA HIS A 124 -10.78 15.26 0.30
C HIS A 124 -11.21 13.83 0.62
N MET A 125 -11.46 13.05 -0.42
CA MET A 125 -11.76 11.63 -0.37
C MET A 125 -10.58 10.85 0.21
N GLU A 126 -10.91 9.77 0.92
CA GLU A 126 -9.92 8.77 1.29
C GLU A 126 -9.56 7.92 0.08
N LEU A 127 -8.39 7.27 0.11
CA LEU A 127 -7.86 6.50 -1.00
C LEU A 127 -8.85 5.44 -1.53
N GLU A 128 -9.55 4.72 -0.65
CA GLU A 128 -10.57 3.76 -1.10
C GLU A 128 -11.75 4.43 -1.79
N GLY A 129 -12.16 5.62 -1.33
CA GLY A 129 -13.18 6.42 -1.99
C GLY A 129 -12.75 6.85 -3.39
N LEU A 130 -11.49 7.27 -3.54
CA LEU A 130 -10.90 7.58 -4.84
C LEU A 130 -10.91 6.38 -5.79
N LEU A 131 -10.47 5.23 -5.33
CA LEU A 131 -10.42 4.01 -6.15
C LEU A 131 -11.81 3.55 -6.59
N ARG A 132 -12.84 3.74 -5.76
CA ARG A 132 -14.24 3.51 -6.16
C ARG A 132 -14.67 4.46 -7.27
N SER A 133 -14.33 5.75 -7.17
CA SER A 133 -14.62 6.73 -8.24
C SER A 133 -13.89 6.39 -9.54
N VAL A 134 -12.65 5.91 -9.48
CA VAL A 134 -11.93 5.40 -10.66
C VAL A 134 -12.69 4.25 -11.31
N GLN A 135 -13.17 3.28 -10.54
CA GLN A 135 -13.97 2.17 -11.08
C GLN A 135 -15.26 2.66 -11.76
N LEU A 136 -15.93 3.68 -11.22
CA LEU A 136 -17.13 4.25 -11.84
C LEU A 136 -16.81 4.83 -13.23
N LYS A 137 -15.72 5.59 -13.37
CA LYS A 137 -15.29 6.10 -14.68
C LYS A 137 -14.89 4.98 -15.65
N ILE A 138 -14.26 3.91 -15.16
CA ILE A 138 -13.97 2.73 -15.98
C ILE A 138 -15.27 2.08 -16.47
N ASN A 139 -16.31 2.02 -15.64
CA ASN A 139 -17.61 1.48 -16.03
C ASN A 139 -18.25 2.32 -17.16
N GLU A 140 -18.22 3.65 -17.05
CA GLU A 140 -18.73 4.55 -18.09
C GLU A 140 -18.03 4.33 -19.44
N VAL A 141 -16.70 4.18 -19.41
CA VAL A 141 -15.92 3.83 -20.61
C VAL A 141 -16.30 2.44 -21.13
N SER A 142 -16.48 1.48 -20.22
CA SER A 142 -16.84 0.09 -20.55
C SER A 142 -18.20 0.01 -21.26
N GLU A 143 -19.19 0.76 -20.76
CA GLU A 143 -20.52 0.87 -21.37
C GLU A 143 -20.45 1.49 -22.77
N ARG A 144 -19.60 2.51 -22.98
CA ARG A 144 -19.44 3.16 -24.28
C ARG A 144 -18.81 2.25 -25.35
N ILE A 145 -17.89 1.36 -24.96
CA ILE A 145 -17.12 0.51 -25.89
C ILE A 145 -17.56 -0.96 -25.91
N ASP A 146 -18.57 -1.31 -25.10
CA ASP A 146 -19.09 -2.67 -24.90
C ASP A 146 -18.04 -3.71 -24.45
N TRP A 147 -16.99 -3.27 -23.74
CA TRP A 147 -15.96 -4.13 -23.15
C TRP A 147 -15.77 -3.81 -21.68
N TRP A 148 -16.05 -4.79 -20.82
CA TRP A 148 -16.04 -4.64 -19.37
C TRP A 148 -14.65 -4.82 -18.76
N GLN A 149 -14.26 -3.87 -17.91
CA GLN A 149 -13.04 -3.97 -17.11
C GLN A 149 -13.31 -3.66 -15.64
N THR A 150 -12.82 -4.53 -14.76
CA THR A 150 -12.93 -4.35 -13.31
C THR A 150 -11.54 -4.24 -12.69
N MET A 151 -11.23 -3.07 -12.15
CA MET A 151 -10.02 -2.79 -11.40
C MET A 151 -10.00 -3.57 -10.08
N GLN A 152 -8.81 -3.94 -9.63
CA GLN A 152 -8.62 -4.57 -8.33
C GLN A 152 -7.59 -3.78 -7.52
N TRP A 153 -7.83 -3.64 -6.22
CA TRP A 153 -6.79 -3.19 -5.29
C TRP A 153 -6.68 -4.11 -4.08
N GLU A 154 -5.46 -4.31 -3.62
CA GLU A 154 -5.09 -5.11 -2.46
C GLU A 154 -4.35 -4.19 -1.49
N ALA A 155 -4.89 -4.00 -0.28
CA ALA A 155 -4.35 -3.08 0.71
C ALA A 155 -3.98 -3.80 2.01
N CYS A 156 -2.74 -3.65 2.45
CA CYS A 156 -2.25 -4.05 3.77
C CYS A 156 -2.06 -2.80 4.66
N LEU A 157 -2.99 -1.85 4.56
CA LEU A 157 -2.94 -0.58 5.27
C LEU A 157 -3.54 -0.71 6.68
N ARG A 158 -2.88 -0.12 7.67
CA ARG A 158 -3.43 -0.05 9.05
C ARG A 158 -4.21 1.23 9.33
N LYS A 159 -4.15 2.18 8.40
CA LYS A 159 -4.71 3.53 8.54
C LYS A 159 -5.32 3.93 7.21
N TYR A 160 -6.37 4.75 7.29
CA TYR A 160 -6.93 5.41 6.12
C TYR A 160 -5.92 6.41 5.55
N ILE A 161 -5.70 6.33 4.23
CA ILE A 161 -4.85 7.27 3.49
C ILE A 161 -5.74 8.37 2.91
N ARG A 162 -5.31 9.61 3.09
CA ARG A 162 -5.89 10.79 2.44
C ARG A 162 -4.75 11.70 2.01
N PHE A 163 -4.64 11.98 0.73
CA PHE A 163 -3.71 13.00 0.27
C PHE A 163 -4.26 14.37 0.66
N ARG A 164 -3.45 15.14 1.38
CA ARG A 164 -3.77 16.49 1.80
C ARG A 164 -2.80 17.42 1.12
N GLU A 165 -3.26 18.62 0.80
CA GLU A 165 -2.39 19.68 0.33
C GLU A 165 -1.28 19.92 1.36
N CYS A 166 -0.03 19.71 0.94
CA CYS A 166 1.12 20.12 1.72
C CYS A 166 1.33 21.61 1.49
N LYS A 167 0.97 22.44 2.47
CA LYS A 167 1.54 23.78 2.58
C LYS A 167 2.99 23.65 3.09
N ALA A 168 3.86 23.14 2.23
CA ALA A 168 5.28 23.16 2.50
C ALA A 168 5.71 24.64 2.52
N LYS A 169 6.35 25.08 3.62
CA LYS A 169 7.09 26.34 3.61
C LYS A 169 8.19 26.17 2.56
N ASP A 170 8.13 26.96 1.49
CA ASP A 170 9.14 27.17 0.46
C ASP A 170 10.14 26.01 0.26
N ILE A 171 9.65 24.89 -0.29
CA ILE A 171 10.58 23.93 -0.92
C ILE A 171 10.73 24.40 -2.37
N ASN A 172 11.82 25.11 -2.64
CA ASN A 172 12.24 25.46 -3.99
C ASN A 172 12.58 24.16 -4.74
N VAL A 173 11.61 23.60 -5.46
CA VAL A 173 11.86 22.48 -6.37
C VAL A 173 12.28 23.09 -7.71
N GLU A 174 13.59 23.28 -7.89
CA GLU A 174 14.15 23.60 -9.20
C GLU A 174 14.02 22.37 -10.11
N PHE A 175 13.05 22.40 -11.02
CA PHE A 175 13.05 21.48 -12.15
C PHE A 175 14.14 21.93 -13.12
N ARG A 176 15.21 21.14 -13.23
CA ARG A 176 16.18 21.31 -14.32
C ARG A 176 15.51 20.83 -15.61
N ASN A 177 15.27 21.76 -16.52
CA ASN A 177 14.92 21.48 -17.92
C ASN A 177 16.10 20.85 -18.66
#